data_AF-A0A0D2MFA4-F1
#
_entry.id   AF-A0A0D2MFA4-F1
#
_cell.length_a   1.000
_cell.length_b   1.000
_cell.length_c   1.000
_cell.angle_alpha   90.00
_cell.angle_beta   90.00
_cell.angle_gamma   90.00
#
_symmetry.space_group_name_H-M   'P 1'
#
loop_
_entity.id
_entity.type
_entity.pdbx_description
1 polymer ?
#
loop_
_entity_poly.entity_id
_entity_poly.type
_entity_poly.pdbx_seq_one_letter_code
_entity_poly.pdbx_strand_id
1 'polypeptide(L)'
;MCGCRACSCRGGGLVARGSFLLSAGPEAAAGGGDFSNDDVSGGDVSGAARDLRLNQLLLNDPPVVAFARLEERGDEYGNGGGGPAGVAAALRAGGLRGRWSGLAGGAPLAPNVHLVTLMRAEEGDGSRAVVRLAHQFQVGEDAALSRPARVDLSALLPRPLASITELSLTAARRRADMPPRAKWDVGGGAAAAPARGRGGGGEAAGSGRGEWGWGSGSQEAYDVWNHESDEMPVVELYPMEIRTFELRFAD
;
A
#
# COMPACT_ATOMS: atom_id res chain seq x y z
N MET A 1 -38.30 -21.97 -20.90
CA MET A 1 -39.33 -22.02 -19.84
C MET A 1 -39.23 -23.38 -19.15
N CYS A 2 -38.94 -23.44 -17.85
CA CYS A 2 -38.87 -24.69 -17.11
C CYS A 2 -40.31 -25.12 -16.75
N GLY A 3 -40.77 -26.26 -17.29
CA GLY A 3 -42.15 -26.74 -17.22
C GLY A 3 -42.48 -27.63 -16.03
N CYS A 4 -42.08 -27.26 -14.80
CA CYS A 4 -42.36 -28.05 -13.60
C CYS A 4 -43.22 -27.28 -12.59
N ARG A 5 -44.41 -27.81 -12.26
CA ARG A 5 -45.36 -27.23 -11.29
C ARG A 5 -44.97 -27.43 -9.81
N ALA A 6 -43.85 -28.10 -9.54
CA ALA A 6 -43.37 -28.40 -8.18
C ALA A 6 -41.89 -28.03 -7.96
N CYS A 7 -41.30 -27.21 -8.83
CA CYS A 7 -39.94 -26.70 -8.62
C CYS A 7 -40.00 -25.26 -8.10
N SER A 8 -39.34 -24.98 -6.97
CA SER A 8 -39.12 -23.60 -6.49
C SER A 8 -38.09 -22.87 -7.36
N CYS A 9 -38.26 -22.90 -8.68
CA CYS A 9 -37.52 -22.02 -9.59
C CYS A 9 -38.19 -20.64 -9.53
N ARG A 10 -38.13 -19.96 -8.37
CA ARG A 10 -38.27 -18.49 -8.34
C ARG A 10 -37.21 -17.98 -9.31
N GLY A 11 -37.62 -17.32 -10.40
CA GLY A 11 -36.78 -16.88 -11.52
C GLY A 11 -35.33 -16.60 -11.13
N GLY A 12 -34.50 -17.65 -11.22
CA GLY A 12 -33.26 -17.81 -10.45
C GLY A 12 -32.10 -17.01 -11.03
N GLY A 13 -32.20 -15.70 -10.99
CA GLY A 13 -31.07 -14.83 -11.21
C GLY A 13 -30.09 -14.92 -10.03
N LEU A 14 -28.79 -14.82 -10.33
CA LEU A 14 -27.76 -14.63 -9.32
C LEU A 14 -28.07 -13.34 -8.53
N VAL A 15 -28.18 -13.44 -7.21
CA VAL A 15 -28.27 -12.26 -6.34
C VAL A 15 -26.88 -11.93 -5.84
N ALA A 16 -26.23 -10.94 -6.45
CA ALA A 16 -25.01 -10.37 -5.92
C ALA A 16 -25.33 -9.36 -4.81
N ARG A 17 -24.60 -9.43 -3.70
CA ARG A 17 -24.60 -8.38 -2.67
C ARG A 17 -23.20 -7.76 -2.66
N GLY A 18 -23.15 -6.44 -2.64
CA GLY A 18 -21.91 -5.68 -2.59
C GLY A 18 -22.03 -4.53 -1.62
N SER A 19 -20.88 -3.98 -1.25
CA SER A 19 -20.76 -2.75 -0.47
C SER A 19 -19.89 -1.78 -1.25
N PHE A 20 -20.19 -0.50 -1.14
CA PHE A 20 -19.38 0.58 -1.69
C PHE A 20 -19.18 1.62 -0.61
N LEU A 21 -18.02 2.29 -0.65
CA LEU A 21 -17.73 3.44 0.20
C LEU A 21 -17.72 4.67 -0.69
N LEU A 22 -18.51 5.67 -0.31
CA LEU A 22 -18.51 6.99 -0.92
C LEU A 22 -17.88 7.96 0.07
N SER A 23 -16.77 8.59 -0.32
CA SER A 23 -16.18 9.70 0.43
C SER A 23 -16.30 10.97 -0.42
N ALA A 24 -16.66 12.07 0.22
CA ALA A 24 -16.67 13.40 -0.38
C ALA A 24 -15.73 14.27 0.45
N GLY A 25 -14.72 14.85 -0.20
CA GLY A 25 -13.83 15.83 0.39
C GLY A 25 -13.79 17.09 -0.46
N PRO A 26 -13.21 18.20 0.04
CA PRO A 26 -13.03 19.40 -0.75
C PRO A 26 -12.23 19.08 -2.03
N GLU A 27 -12.67 19.63 -3.16
CA GLU A 27 -12.02 19.41 -4.45
C GLU A 27 -10.58 19.95 -4.40
N ALA A 28 -9.60 19.08 -4.64
CA ALA A 28 -8.23 19.51 -4.90
C ALA A 28 -8.28 20.47 -6.07
N ALA A 29 -8.08 21.76 -5.82
CA ALA A 29 -8.15 22.79 -6.84
C ALA A 29 -7.24 22.38 -8.00
N ALA A 30 -7.85 21.89 -9.08
CA ALA A 30 -7.13 21.52 -10.29
C ALA A 30 -6.50 22.81 -10.81
N GLY A 31 -5.16 22.88 -10.76
CA GLY A 31 -4.40 24.04 -11.17
C GLY A 31 -4.75 24.47 -12.59
N GLY A 32 -5.49 25.58 -12.69
CA GLY A 32 -5.86 26.22 -13.96
C GLY A 32 -6.35 27.67 -13.78
N GLY A 33 -6.14 28.27 -12.60
CA GLY A 33 -6.49 29.66 -12.33
C GLY A 33 -5.24 30.49 -12.05
N ASP A 34 -5.13 31.61 -12.75
CA ASP A 34 -4.20 32.70 -12.46
C ASP A 34 -4.54 33.28 -11.07
N PHE A 35 -3.96 32.70 -10.02
CA PHE A 35 -4.16 33.14 -8.64
C PHE A 35 -3.07 34.17 -8.30
N SER A 36 -3.49 35.43 -8.24
CA SER A 36 -2.80 36.49 -7.49
C SER A 36 -2.47 36.00 -6.08
N ASN A 37 -1.23 36.23 -5.68
CA ASN A 37 -0.52 35.58 -4.56
C ASN A 37 -1.01 35.96 -3.15
N ASP A 38 -2.20 36.53 -3.00
CA ASP A 38 -2.56 37.30 -1.80
C ASP A 38 -3.64 36.66 -0.89
N ASP A 39 -4.22 35.50 -1.23
CA ASP A 39 -5.24 34.85 -0.37
C ASP A 39 -5.15 33.30 -0.38
N VAL A 40 -4.07 32.73 0.19
CA VAL A 40 -3.98 31.29 0.46
C VAL A 40 -3.93 31.03 1.96
N SER A 41 -5.10 31.11 2.61
CA SER A 41 -5.39 30.22 3.74
C SER A 41 -5.80 28.86 3.17
N GLY A 42 -4.81 27.98 3.04
CA GLY A 42 -4.89 26.68 2.37
C GLY A 42 -6.00 25.77 2.91
N GLY A 43 -6.97 25.47 2.06
CA GLY A 43 -7.90 24.37 2.26
C GLY A 43 -7.18 23.03 2.03
N ASP A 44 -7.12 22.21 3.07
CA ASP A 44 -6.38 20.94 3.12
C ASP A 44 -7.10 19.86 2.30
N VAL A 45 -6.93 19.90 0.99
CA VAL A 45 -7.48 18.92 0.02
C VAL A 45 -6.79 17.55 0.09
N SER A 46 -5.73 17.44 0.90
CA SER A 46 -5.00 16.21 1.22
C SER A 46 -5.90 15.12 1.84
N GLY A 47 -6.91 15.53 2.62
CA GLY A 47 -7.78 14.62 3.36
C GLY A 47 -8.54 13.63 2.47
N ALA A 48 -9.02 14.07 1.31
CA ALA A 48 -9.82 13.23 0.43
C ALA A 48 -9.03 12.04 -0.15
N ALA A 49 -7.80 12.30 -0.60
CA ALA A 49 -6.95 11.27 -1.17
C ALA A 49 -6.48 10.27 -0.10
N ARG A 50 -6.14 10.78 1.08
CA ARG A 50 -5.86 9.94 2.26
C ARG A 50 -7.04 9.02 2.59
N ASP A 51 -8.24 9.57 2.67
CA ASP A 51 -9.43 8.77 2.99
C ASP A 51 -9.70 7.71 1.91
N LEU A 52 -9.53 8.03 0.63
CA LEU A 52 -9.68 7.05 -0.46
C LEU A 52 -8.68 5.91 -0.32
N ARG A 53 -7.39 6.18 -0.06
CA ARG A 53 -6.36 5.14 0.12
C ARG A 53 -6.64 4.26 1.34
N LEU A 54 -6.95 4.87 2.49
CA LEU A 54 -7.24 4.12 3.72
C LEU A 54 -8.52 3.28 3.60
N ASN A 55 -9.57 3.82 2.98
CA ASN A 55 -10.82 3.09 2.76
C ASN A 55 -10.62 1.94 1.76
N GLN A 56 -9.82 2.14 0.71
CA GLN A 56 -9.48 1.08 -0.23
C GLN A 56 -8.71 -0.06 0.45
N LEU A 57 -7.78 0.26 1.36
CA LEU A 57 -7.11 -0.75 2.16
C LEU A 57 -8.09 -1.54 3.04
N LEU A 58 -9.00 -0.85 3.75
CA LEU A 58 -9.99 -1.52 4.59
C LEU A 58 -10.94 -2.43 3.81
N LEU A 59 -11.24 -2.09 2.56
CA LEU A 59 -12.04 -2.93 1.67
C LEU A 59 -11.27 -4.14 1.14
N ASN A 60 -9.98 -3.97 0.84
CA ASN A 60 -9.13 -5.05 0.33
C ASN A 60 -8.70 -6.02 1.44
N ASP A 61 -8.45 -5.50 2.63
CA ASP A 61 -7.90 -6.21 3.79
C ASP A 61 -8.81 -6.04 5.03
N PRO A 62 -10.05 -6.58 4.99
CA PRO A 62 -10.97 -6.46 6.11
C PRO A 62 -10.48 -7.26 7.33
N PRO A 63 -10.85 -6.87 8.56
CA PRO A 63 -10.54 -7.64 9.76
C PRO A 63 -11.05 -9.08 9.66
N VAL A 64 -10.16 -10.04 9.92
CA VAL A 64 -10.53 -11.46 9.99
C VAL A 64 -11.16 -11.76 11.35
N VAL A 65 -12.40 -12.26 11.34
CA VAL A 65 -13.10 -12.68 12.56
C VAL A 65 -13.03 -14.20 12.67
N ALA A 66 -12.47 -14.68 13.78
CA ALA A 66 -12.40 -16.11 14.11
C ALA A 66 -13.34 -16.44 15.27
N PHE A 67 -14.07 -17.54 15.14
CA PHE A 67 -14.96 -18.07 16.18
C PHE A 67 -14.41 -19.42 16.65
N ALA A 68 -14.34 -19.62 17.97
CA ALA A 68 -13.93 -20.88 18.57
C ALA A 68 -15.02 -21.34 19.54
N ARG A 69 -15.29 -22.64 19.56
CA ARG A 69 -16.11 -23.25 20.61
C ARG A 69 -15.22 -23.46 21.83
N LEU A 70 -15.56 -22.81 22.93
CA LEU A 70 -14.94 -23.13 24.22
C LEU A 70 -15.66 -24.37 24.75
N GLU A 71 -14.92 -25.45 24.97
CA GLU A 71 -15.45 -26.56 25.74
C GLU A 71 -15.57 -26.07 27.18
N GLU A 72 -16.80 -26.06 27.70
CA GLU A 72 -17.01 -25.87 29.13
C GLU A 72 -16.31 -27.03 29.83
N ARG A 73 -15.18 -26.75 30.46
CA ARG A 73 -14.59 -27.69 31.39
C ARG A 73 -15.63 -27.87 32.48
N GLY A 74 -16.30 -29.01 32.46
CA GLY A 74 -17.30 -29.38 33.46
C GLY A 74 -16.58 -29.50 34.79
N ASP A 75 -16.52 -28.40 35.53
CA ASP A 75 -16.08 -28.44 36.91
C ASP A 75 -17.14 -29.26 37.66
N GLU A 76 -16.71 -30.35 38.28
CA GLU A 76 -17.51 -31.32 39.06
C GLU A 76 -18.35 -30.67 40.19
N TYR A 77 -18.17 -29.37 40.41
CA TYR A 77 -18.83 -28.55 41.42
C TYR A 77 -19.78 -27.49 40.86
N GLY A 78 -20.53 -27.76 39.79
CA GLY A 78 -21.81 -27.10 39.47
C GLY A 78 -21.87 -25.56 39.41
N ASN A 79 -20.73 -24.87 39.42
CA ASN A 79 -20.64 -23.43 39.45
C ASN A 79 -20.29 -23.00 38.04
N GLY A 80 -21.33 -22.90 37.20
CA GLY A 80 -21.22 -22.60 35.77
C GLY A 80 -20.34 -21.40 35.50
N GLY A 81 -19.10 -21.67 35.08
CA GLY A 81 -18.09 -20.69 34.66
C GLY A 81 -18.42 -20.01 33.33
N GLY A 82 -19.70 -19.90 32.95
CA GLY A 82 -20.17 -19.23 31.73
C GLY A 82 -20.10 -17.70 31.79
N GLY A 83 -19.57 -17.14 32.89
CA GLY A 83 -19.31 -15.70 33.00
C GLY A 83 -18.12 -15.24 32.14
N PRO A 84 -18.05 -13.95 31.79
CA PRO A 84 -16.96 -13.39 30.96
C PRO A 84 -15.56 -13.64 31.55
N ALA A 85 -15.44 -13.80 32.86
CA ALA A 85 -14.19 -14.16 33.53
C ALA A 85 -13.75 -15.60 33.23
N GLY A 86 -14.68 -16.56 33.17
CA GLY A 86 -14.39 -17.96 32.84
C GLY A 86 -14.01 -18.14 31.37
N VAL A 87 -14.68 -17.40 30.47
CA VAL A 87 -14.33 -17.32 29.05
C VAL A 87 -12.91 -16.77 28.86
N ALA A 88 -12.59 -15.65 29.51
CA ALA A 88 -11.25 -15.07 29.44
C ALA A 88 -10.17 -16.00 30.03
N ALA A 89 -10.48 -16.75 31.08
CA ALA A 89 -9.57 -17.74 31.66
C ALA A 89 -9.33 -18.91 30.70
N ALA A 90 -10.39 -19.45 30.09
CA ALA A 90 -10.29 -20.53 29.10
C ALA A 90 -9.49 -20.10 27.85
N LEU A 91 -9.73 -18.89 27.34
CA LEU A 91 -8.96 -18.33 26.21
C LEU A 91 -7.47 -18.18 26.56
N ARG A 92 -7.14 -17.65 27.74
CA ARG A 92 -5.75 -17.55 28.21
C ARG A 92 -5.10 -18.91 28.41
N ALA A 93 -5.83 -19.89 28.96
CA ALA A 93 -5.36 -21.27 29.11
C ALA A 93 -5.07 -21.93 27.74
N GLY A 94 -5.86 -21.59 26.71
CA GLY A 94 -5.59 -21.95 25.32
C GLY A 94 -4.49 -21.14 24.62
N GLY A 95 -3.75 -20.28 25.35
CA GLY A 95 -2.66 -19.47 24.80
C GLY A 95 -3.11 -18.23 24.03
N LEU A 96 -4.41 -17.95 23.94
CA LEU A 96 -4.94 -16.76 23.28
C LEU A 96 -4.73 -15.53 24.18
N ARG A 97 -3.84 -14.65 23.75
CA ARG A 97 -3.58 -13.36 24.40
C ARG A 97 -4.58 -12.32 23.87
N GLY A 98 -5.00 -11.38 24.72
CA GLY A 98 -6.00 -10.35 24.35
C GLY A 98 -5.53 -9.37 23.27
N ARG A 99 -4.21 -9.23 23.05
CA ARG A 99 -3.63 -8.46 21.95
C ARG A 99 -2.37 -9.16 21.46
N TRP A 100 -2.25 -9.32 20.15
CA TRP A 100 -1.06 -9.84 19.48
C TRP A 100 -0.69 -8.89 18.33
N SER A 101 0.61 -8.76 18.05
CA SER A 101 1.11 -8.10 16.86
C SER A 101 2.26 -8.92 16.29
N GLY A 102 2.28 -9.06 14.96
CA GLY A 102 3.39 -9.64 14.22
C GLY A 102 4.51 -8.65 13.91
N LEU A 103 4.29 -7.35 14.16
CA LEU A 103 5.30 -6.29 14.01
C LEU A 103 6.11 -6.12 15.30
N ALA A 104 7.40 -5.85 15.18
CA ALA A 104 8.24 -5.65 16.36
C ALA A 104 7.73 -4.47 17.21
N GLY A 105 7.69 -4.65 18.53
CA GLY A 105 7.17 -3.64 19.47
C GLY A 105 5.66 -3.34 19.36
N GLY A 106 4.93 -3.96 18.42
CA GLY A 106 3.51 -3.69 18.20
C GLY A 106 3.19 -2.32 17.63
N ALA A 107 4.19 -1.60 17.12
CA ALA A 107 4.02 -0.30 16.46
C ALA A 107 3.48 -0.49 15.03
N PRO A 108 2.53 0.34 14.58
CA PRO A 108 2.06 0.31 13.21
C PRO A 108 3.13 0.82 12.23
N LEU A 109 3.03 0.41 10.97
CA LEU A 109 3.83 0.99 9.89
C LEU A 109 3.44 2.46 9.65
N ALA A 110 4.32 3.19 8.97
CA ALA A 110 4.02 4.54 8.53
C ALA A 110 2.73 4.55 7.67
N PRO A 111 1.84 5.56 7.79
CA PRO A 111 0.55 5.56 7.10
C PRO A 111 0.62 5.50 5.57
N ASN A 112 1.74 5.91 4.98
CA ASN A 112 2.02 5.85 3.54
C ASN A 112 2.70 4.55 3.09
N VAL A 113 2.98 3.61 4.00
CA VAL A 113 3.60 2.31 3.70
C VAL A 113 2.59 1.18 3.92
N HIS A 114 2.52 0.23 2.99
CA HIS A 114 1.69 -0.96 3.08
C HIS A 114 2.54 -2.24 2.98
N LEU A 115 2.31 -3.18 3.89
CA LEU A 115 2.86 -4.54 3.82
C LEU A 115 1.98 -5.40 2.91
N VAL A 116 2.33 -5.44 1.63
CA VAL A 116 1.54 -6.14 0.59
C VAL A 116 1.75 -7.65 0.63
N THR A 117 2.94 -8.10 1.01
CA THR A 117 3.23 -9.52 1.14
C THR A 117 4.09 -9.76 2.36
N LEU A 118 3.70 -10.74 3.16
CA LEU A 118 4.55 -11.41 4.13
C LEU A 118 4.29 -12.92 3.98
N MET A 119 5.25 -13.63 3.42
CA MET A 119 5.13 -15.08 3.21
C MET A 119 6.44 -15.79 3.53
N ARG A 120 6.35 -17.07 3.90
CA ARG A 120 7.53 -17.94 3.96
C ARG A 120 8.11 -18.10 2.55
N ALA A 121 9.44 -18.10 2.44
CA ALA A 121 10.10 -18.27 1.14
C ALA A 121 9.91 -19.70 0.62
N GLU A 122 9.97 -20.69 1.53
CA GLU A 122 9.74 -22.11 1.22
C GLU A 122 8.72 -22.70 2.20
N GLU A 123 7.93 -23.66 1.72
CA GLU A 123 6.96 -24.34 2.57
C GLU A 123 7.68 -25.24 3.60
N GLY A 124 7.26 -25.16 4.85
CA GLY A 124 7.90 -25.89 5.95
C GLY A 124 9.16 -25.25 6.51
N ASP A 125 9.78 -24.29 5.81
CA ASP A 125 10.92 -23.52 6.32
C ASP A 125 10.48 -22.16 6.90
N GLY A 126 10.82 -21.94 8.17
CA GLY A 126 10.60 -20.68 8.88
C GLY A 126 11.83 -19.79 8.96
N SER A 127 12.95 -20.18 8.36
CA SER A 127 14.22 -19.44 8.39
C SER A 127 14.24 -18.27 7.42
N ARG A 128 13.37 -18.27 6.40
CA ARG A 128 13.29 -17.22 5.37
C ARG A 128 11.87 -16.75 5.10
N ALA A 129 11.73 -15.45 4.86
CA ALA A 129 10.47 -14.83 4.47
C ALA A 129 10.66 -13.84 3.32
N VAL A 130 9.68 -13.77 2.42
CA VAL A 130 9.57 -12.73 1.39
C VAL A 130 8.62 -11.66 1.88
N VAL A 131 9.11 -10.41 1.86
CA VAL A 131 8.38 -9.21 2.27
C VAL A 131 8.26 -8.26 1.08
N ARG A 132 7.06 -7.73 0.86
CA ARG A 132 6.83 -6.63 -0.10
C ARG A 132 6.25 -5.43 0.61
N LEU A 133 6.94 -4.31 0.48
CA LEU A 133 6.49 -3.02 0.99
C LEU A 133 6.14 -2.11 -0.19
N ALA A 134 5.01 -1.42 -0.09
CA ALA A 134 4.53 -0.50 -1.11
C ALA A 134 4.28 0.89 -0.52
N HIS A 135 4.69 1.93 -1.23
CA HIS A 135 4.24 3.29 -0.96
C HIS A 135 2.86 3.50 -1.59
N GLN A 136 1.89 3.92 -0.80
CA GLN A 136 0.48 3.93 -1.21
C GLN A 136 0.06 5.17 -1.98
N PHE A 137 0.79 6.27 -1.82
CA PHE A 137 0.46 7.57 -2.40
C PHE A 137 1.32 7.87 -3.61
N GLN A 138 0.73 8.57 -4.58
CA GLN A 138 1.39 9.19 -5.72
C GLN A 138 1.99 10.55 -5.34
N VAL A 139 2.99 11.01 -6.10
CA VAL A 139 3.55 12.37 -5.96
C VAL A 139 2.44 13.41 -6.04
N GLY A 140 2.36 14.28 -5.03
CA GLY A 140 1.37 15.37 -4.98
C GLY A 140 -0.05 14.95 -4.58
N GLU A 141 -0.31 13.66 -4.34
CA GLU A 141 -1.63 13.17 -3.92
C GLU A 141 -2.03 13.66 -2.51
N ASP A 142 -1.08 13.76 -1.58
CA ASP A 142 -1.23 14.27 -0.23
C ASP A 142 0.04 15.06 0.17
N ALA A 143 -0.13 16.24 0.79
CA ALA A 143 0.99 17.14 1.10
C ALA A 143 2.04 16.55 2.06
N ALA A 144 1.64 15.62 2.92
CA ALA A 144 2.49 14.98 3.92
C ALA A 144 2.81 13.52 3.55
N LEU A 145 1.81 12.76 3.08
CA LEU A 145 1.91 11.32 2.87
C LEU A 145 2.50 10.94 1.50
N SER A 146 2.56 11.86 0.54
CA SER A 146 3.24 11.65 -0.75
C SER A 146 4.76 11.85 -0.71
N ARG A 147 5.35 11.93 0.48
CA ARG A 147 6.80 12.08 0.66
C ARG A 147 7.46 10.71 0.85
N PRO A 148 8.76 10.54 0.52
CA PRO A 148 9.47 9.29 0.73
C PRO A 148 9.32 8.78 2.17
N ALA A 149 9.10 7.47 2.31
CA ALA A 149 8.98 6.80 3.60
C ALA A 149 10.24 6.00 3.90
N ARG A 150 10.73 6.08 5.14
CA ARG A 150 11.86 5.26 5.62
C ARG A 150 11.34 4.13 6.49
N VAL A 151 11.82 2.91 6.23
CA VAL A 151 11.41 1.70 6.95
C VAL A 151 12.66 0.95 7.39
N ASP A 152 12.77 0.68 8.69
CA ASP A 152 13.79 -0.21 9.24
C ASP A 152 13.32 -1.66 9.17
N LEU A 153 13.92 -2.45 8.28
CA LEU A 153 13.59 -3.85 8.09
C LEU A 153 14.02 -4.73 9.27
N SER A 154 15.05 -4.33 10.02
CA SER A 154 15.53 -5.08 11.19
C SER A 154 14.56 -5.00 12.37
N ALA A 155 13.83 -3.89 12.46
CA ALA A 155 12.78 -3.66 13.45
C ALA A 155 11.37 -3.98 12.92
N LEU A 156 11.24 -4.56 11.72
CA LEU A 156 9.93 -4.85 11.15
C LEU A 156 9.25 -6.03 11.86
N LEU A 157 9.99 -7.12 12.09
CA LEU A 157 9.50 -8.36 12.69
C LEU A 157 10.18 -8.61 14.04
N PRO A 158 9.51 -9.27 15.00
CA PRO A 158 10.06 -9.50 16.33
C PRO A 158 11.22 -10.52 16.39
N ARG A 159 11.59 -11.13 15.26
CA ARG A 159 12.67 -12.12 15.17
C ARG A 159 13.94 -11.45 14.63
N PRO A 160 15.12 -11.73 15.21
CA PRO A 160 16.38 -11.17 14.71
C PRO A 160 16.68 -11.65 13.29
N LEU A 161 17.21 -10.75 12.47
CA LEU A 161 17.59 -11.03 11.09
C LEU A 161 19.09 -11.36 11.00
N ALA A 162 19.41 -12.40 10.23
CA ALA A 162 20.78 -12.74 9.84
C ALA A 162 21.21 -11.99 8.57
N SER A 163 20.30 -11.82 7.60
CA SER A 163 20.59 -11.08 6.38
C SER A 163 19.33 -10.58 5.70
N ILE A 164 19.47 -9.49 4.94
CA ILE A 164 18.42 -8.90 4.10
C ILE A 164 18.94 -8.87 2.66
N THR A 165 18.13 -9.33 1.70
CA THR A 165 18.48 -9.30 0.28
C THR A 165 17.32 -8.70 -0.52
N GLU A 166 17.58 -7.66 -1.30
CA GLU A 166 16.57 -7.11 -2.21
C GLU A 166 16.42 -7.97 -3.47
N LEU A 167 15.18 -8.22 -3.87
CA LEU A 167 14.81 -9.06 -5.00
C LEU A 167 14.01 -8.27 -6.05
N SER A 168 13.84 -8.87 -7.24
CA SER A 168 12.86 -8.44 -8.23
C SER A 168 11.43 -8.52 -7.65
N LEU A 169 10.47 -7.83 -8.27
CA LEU A 169 9.06 -7.85 -7.85
C LEU A 169 8.49 -9.28 -7.72
N THR A 170 8.89 -10.17 -8.63
CA THR A 170 8.49 -11.59 -8.64
C THR A 170 9.24 -12.45 -7.63
N ALA A 171 10.19 -11.89 -6.87
CA ALA A 171 11.10 -12.60 -5.99
C ALA A 171 11.97 -13.68 -6.69
N ALA A 172 12.14 -13.60 -8.02
CA ALA A 172 12.83 -14.62 -8.81
C ALA A 172 14.35 -14.40 -8.91
N ARG A 173 14.81 -13.16 -8.73
CA ARG A 173 16.23 -12.80 -8.85
C ARG A 173 16.57 -11.68 -7.88
N ARG A 174 17.82 -11.61 -7.43
CA ARG A 174 18.35 -10.44 -6.70
C ARG A 174 18.27 -9.19 -7.56
N ARG A 175 17.94 -8.07 -6.94
CA ARG A 175 17.82 -6.78 -7.60
C ARG A 175 19.14 -6.35 -8.25
N ALA A 176 20.25 -6.58 -7.55
CA ALA A 176 21.61 -6.28 -8.03
C ALA A 176 22.03 -7.09 -9.27
N ASP A 177 21.44 -8.26 -9.49
CA ASP A 177 21.76 -9.15 -10.63
C ASP A 177 20.84 -8.91 -11.83
N MET A 178 19.95 -7.92 -11.76
CA MET A 178 19.06 -7.59 -12.86
C MET A 178 19.84 -6.88 -13.98
N PRO A 179 19.60 -7.23 -15.26
CA PRO A 179 20.25 -6.54 -16.36
C PRO A 179 19.85 -5.06 -16.38
N PRO A 180 20.74 -4.17 -16.85
CA PRO A 180 20.41 -2.77 -17.02
C PRO A 180 19.22 -2.64 -17.99
N ARG A 181 18.34 -1.68 -17.71
CA ARG A 181 17.17 -1.43 -18.56
C ARG A 181 17.64 -0.92 -19.92
N ALA A 182 16.94 -1.35 -20.97
CA ALA A 182 17.12 -0.79 -22.30
C ALA A 182 16.76 0.71 -22.26
N LYS A 183 17.66 1.55 -22.77
CA LYS A 183 17.40 2.99 -22.94
C LYS A 183 16.63 3.18 -24.24
N TRP A 184 15.43 3.72 -24.14
CA TRP A 184 14.60 4.03 -25.29
C TRP A 184 14.62 5.54 -25.51
N ASP A 185 14.89 5.96 -26.73
CA ASP A 185 14.72 7.36 -27.13
C ASP A 185 13.23 7.60 -27.38
N VAL A 186 12.60 8.31 -26.46
CA VAL A 186 11.20 8.71 -26.57
C VAL A 186 11.16 10.11 -27.16
N GLY A 187 10.59 10.25 -28.36
CA GLY A 187 10.54 11.48 -29.19
C GLY A 187 9.68 12.61 -28.63
N GLY A 188 9.88 12.94 -27.35
CA GLY A 188 9.24 14.00 -26.58
C GLY A 188 9.99 14.31 -25.28
N GLY A 189 11.13 13.66 -25.01
CA GLY A 189 12.01 14.05 -23.91
C GLY A 189 12.51 15.48 -24.15
N ALA A 190 12.12 16.40 -23.28
CA ALA A 190 12.62 17.77 -23.31
C ALA A 190 14.15 17.71 -23.27
N ALA A 191 14.78 17.99 -24.42
CA ALA A 191 16.18 18.36 -24.45
C ALA A 191 16.34 19.48 -23.41
N ALA A 192 17.23 19.27 -22.44
CA ALA A 192 17.59 20.28 -21.45
C ALA A 192 17.77 21.61 -22.16
N ALA A 193 16.85 22.55 -21.93
CA ALA A 193 16.81 23.78 -22.68
C ALA A 193 18.10 24.58 -22.39
N PRO A 194 18.93 24.89 -23.40
CA PRO A 194 20.01 25.83 -23.20
C PRO A 194 19.40 27.22 -22.93
N ALA A 195 20.11 27.97 -22.09
CA ALA A 195 19.70 29.24 -21.52
C ALA A 195 18.98 30.19 -22.51
N ARG A 196 17.91 30.80 -22.02
CA ARG A 196 17.06 31.79 -22.70
C ARG A 196 17.90 32.87 -23.40
N GLY A 197 17.89 32.84 -24.74
CA GLY A 197 18.23 33.97 -25.60
C GLY A 197 16.95 34.69 -26.04
N ARG A 198 16.84 35.97 -25.69
CA ARG A 198 15.75 36.91 -25.97
C ARG A 198 15.64 37.22 -27.47
N GLY A 199 14.43 37.13 -28.06
CA GLY A 199 14.14 37.61 -29.42
C GLY A 199 12.76 37.14 -29.91
N GLY A 200 11.92 38.04 -30.40
CA GLY A 200 10.47 37.82 -30.54
C GLY A 200 9.92 37.66 -31.96
N GLY A 201 8.58 37.52 -32.01
CA GLY A 201 7.71 37.83 -33.16
C GLY A 201 7.46 36.72 -34.17
N GLY A 202 6.20 36.25 -34.29
CA GLY A 202 5.74 35.51 -35.47
C GLY A 202 4.57 34.58 -35.21
N GLU A 203 3.37 35.08 -35.47
CA GLU A 203 2.07 34.40 -35.47
C GLU A 203 1.96 33.44 -36.67
N ALA A 204 1.54 32.19 -36.46
CA ALA A 204 0.95 31.34 -37.51
C ALA A 204 0.05 30.26 -36.92
N ALA A 205 -1.20 30.26 -37.37
CA ALA A 205 -2.28 29.39 -36.96
C ALA A 205 -2.19 27.98 -37.57
N GLY A 206 -2.70 26.99 -36.82
CA GLY A 206 -3.45 25.86 -37.37
C GLY A 206 -2.66 24.58 -37.68
N SER A 207 -2.68 23.62 -36.76
CA SER A 207 -3.31 22.31 -37.05
C SER A 207 -3.51 21.56 -35.74
N GLY A 208 -4.77 21.34 -35.37
CA GLY A 208 -5.14 20.51 -34.24
C GLY A 208 -4.75 19.06 -34.52
N ARG A 209 -3.66 18.62 -33.91
CA ARG A 209 -3.50 17.23 -33.51
C ARG A 209 -3.70 17.23 -32.01
N GLY A 210 -4.61 16.38 -31.53
CA GLY A 210 -4.82 16.15 -30.11
C GLY A 210 -3.49 15.79 -29.48
N GLU A 211 -2.88 16.79 -28.89
CA GLU A 211 -1.72 16.69 -28.02
C GLU A 211 -2.25 15.97 -26.78
N TRP A 212 -1.98 14.67 -26.70
CA TRP A 212 -2.03 13.96 -25.42
C TRP A 212 -0.92 14.59 -24.58
N GLY A 213 -1.24 15.74 -23.99
CA GLY A 213 -0.38 16.52 -23.12
C GLY A 213 -0.12 15.71 -21.86
N TRP A 214 0.83 14.79 -21.93
CA TRP A 214 1.67 14.47 -20.80
C TRP A 214 2.38 15.79 -20.47
N GLY A 215 1.83 16.52 -19.48
CA GLY A 215 2.34 17.81 -19.07
C GLY A 215 3.86 17.75 -18.93
N SER A 216 4.56 18.57 -19.70
CA SER A 216 6.01 18.69 -19.75
C SER A 216 6.60 19.39 -18.50
N GLY A 217 5.99 19.15 -17.34
CA GLY A 217 6.42 19.71 -16.07
C GLY A 217 6.31 18.68 -14.95
N SER A 218 7.48 18.25 -14.44
CA SER A 218 7.70 17.57 -13.15
C SER A 218 7.63 16.03 -13.02
N GLN A 219 7.79 15.26 -14.10
CA GLN A 219 8.36 13.89 -13.99
C GLN A 219 9.89 14.07 -14.14
N GLU A 220 10.78 13.96 -13.16
CA GLU A 220 10.96 12.92 -12.14
C GLU A 220 11.54 13.59 -10.87
N ALA A 221 10.76 13.75 -9.80
CA ALA A 221 11.33 14.22 -8.53
C ALA A 221 12.16 13.14 -7.82
N TYR A 222 11.97 11.87 -8.20
CA TYR A 222 12.59 10.70 -7.55
C TYR A 222 13.05 9.72 -8.62
N ASP A 223 14.32 9.29 -8.53
CA ASP A 223 14.83 8.17 -9.30
C ASP A 223 14.51 6.87 -8.56
N VAL A 224 13.38 6.24 -8.89
CA VAL A 224 12.93 4.95 -8.32
C VAL A 224 13.87 3.77 -8.63
N TRP A 225 14.95 4.00 -9.36
CA TRP A 225 15.96 3.00 -9.65
C TRP A 225 17.25 3.21 -8.88
N ASN A 226 17.43 4.38 -8.25
CA ASN A 226 18.63 4.74 -7.52
C ASN A 226 18.29 5.23 -6.10
N HIS A 227 18.55 4.38 -5.12
CA HIS A 227 18.37 4.68 -3.70
C HIS A 227 19.72 4.96 -3.05
N GLU A 228 20.34 6.09 -3.38
CA GLU A 228 21.64 6.47 -2.80
C GLU A 228 21.57 6.67 -1.28
N SER A 229 20.35 6.92 -0.76
CA SER A 229 20.03 7.11 0.65
C SER A 229 19.81 5.80 1.43
N ASP A 230 19.78 4.64 0.76
CA ASP A 230 19.58 3.36 1.43
C ASP A 230 20.80 2.98 2.25
N GLU A 231 20.58 2.76 3.54
CA GLU A 231 21.57 2.22 4.46
C GLU A 231 20.95 1.00 5.13
N MET A 232 21.14 -0.18 4.54
CA MET A 232 20.61 -1.44 5.07
C MET A 232 20.96 -1.57 6.57
N PRO A 233 19.97 -1.82 7.44
CA PRO A 233 18.64 -2.38 7.18
C PRO A 233 17.52 -1.36 6.89
N VAL A 234 17.84 -0.07 6.84
CA VAL A 234 16.87 1.00 6.59
C VAL A 234 16.73 1.25 5.09
N VAL A 235 15.50 1.16 4.60
CA VAL A 235 15.16 1.35 3.18
C VAL A 235 14.23 2.54 2.99
N GLU A 236 14.43 3.27 1.91
CA GLU A 236 13.54 4.34 1.47
C GLU A 236 12.56 3.82 0.41
N LEU A 237 11.30 4.26 0.49
CA LEU A 237 10.24 3.99 -0.46
C LEU A 237 9.73 5.30 -1.03
N TYR A 238 9.87 5.48 -2.34
CA TYR A 238 9.34 6.64 -3.06
C TYR A 238 7.85 6.46 -3.40
N PRO A 239 7.15 7.56 -3.73
CA PRO A 239 5.75 7.50 -4.11
C PRO A 239 5.45 6.45 -5.19
N MET A 240 4.43 5.63 -4.95
CA MET A 240 4.01 4.50 -5.79
C MET A 240 5.05 3.38 -6.00
N GLU A 241 6.13 3.37 -5.21
CA GLU A 241 7.15 2.34 -5.31
C GLU A 241 6.76 1.05 -4.58
N ILE A 242 7.17 -0.11 -5.12
CA ILE A 242 7.06 -1.41 -4.45
C ILE A 242 8.43 -2.08 -4.45
N ARG A 243 8.93 -2.40 -3.25
CA ARG A 243 10.21 -3.10 -3.07
C ARG A 243 9.99 -4.48 -2.44
N THR A 244 10.77 -5.45 -2.91
CA THR A 244 10.70 -6.86 -2.49
C THR A 244 11.99 -7.26 -1.79
N PHE A 245 11.88 -7.83 -0.60
CA PHE A 245 13.00 -8.28 0.20
C PHE A 245 12.85 -9.75 0.60
N GLU A 246 13.94 -10.48 0.58
CA GLU A 246 14.09 -11.73 1.31
C GLU A 246 14.75 -11.43 2.66
N LEU A 247 14.07 -11.81 3.73
CA LEU A 247 14.56 -11.74 5.10
C LEU A 247 14.99 -13.14 5.52
N ARG A 248 16.25 -13.29 5.93
CA ARG A 248 16.73 -14.51 6.58
C ARG A 248 16.83 -14.26 8.08
N PHE A 249 16.18 -15.08 8.88
CA PHE A 249 16.22 -15.00 10.34
C PHE A 249 17.50 -15.65 10.86
N ALA A 250 17.99 -15.14 12.00
CA ALA A 250 19.00 -15.85 12.76
C ALA A 250 18.39 -17.10 13.41
N ASP A 251 19.20 -18.15 13.55
CA ASP A 251 18.84 -19.40 14.23
C ASP A 251 18.69 -19.20 15.74
#